data_AF-A0A7C3C189-F1
#
_entry.id   AF-A0A7C3C189-F1
#
_cell.length_a   1.000
_cell.length_b   1.000
_cell.length_c   1.000
_cell.angle_alpha   90.00
_cell.angle_beta   90.00
_cell.angle_gamma   90.00
#
_symmetry.space_group_name_H-M   'P 1'
#
loop_
_entity.id
_entity.type
_entity.pdbx_description
1 polymer ?
#
loop_
_entity_poly.entity_id
_entity_poly.type
_entity_poly.pdbx_seq_one_letter_code
_entity_poly.pdbx_strand_id
1 'polypeptide(L)'
;MIEIGIDPIAFTIGTISIRWYGIFIALAIIWIVGWLVWHTKKGAKTTYDTVFAVALVGIPSGIIFARLIHVIDNIVVAKLHPELVLIGSVIDYTQEPGRILGGDGLTAYGAVLGASLGIWIYCKIAKVKIGYFFDLLAPAVVVAQAVIGRIGCTLNGCCYG
;
A
#
# COMPACT_ATOMS: atom_id res chain seq x y z
N MET A 1 -24.99 1.19 15.85
CA MET A 1 -23.72 0.93 15.13
C MET A 1 -23.65 -0.58 14.93
N ILE A 2 -23.52 -1.09 13.71
CA ILE A 2 -23.32 -2.54 13.52
C ILE A 2 -21.92 -2.84 14.05
N GLU A 3 -21.84 -3.48 15.21
CA GLU A 3 -20.57 -3.97 15.73
C GLU A 3 -20.24 -5.26 14.99
N ILE A 4 -19.26 -5.15 14.09
CA ILE A 4 -18.65 -6.33 13.49
C ILE A 4 -17.76 -6.90 14.58
N GLY A 5 -18.23 -7.95 15.28
CA GLY A 5 -17.52 -8.63 16.37
C GLY A 5 -16.29 -9.43 15.90
N ILE A 6 -15.51 -8.87 14.99
CA ILE A 6 -14.29 -9.44 14.44
C ILE A 6 -13.11 -8.67 15.03
N ASP A 7 -12.21 -9.39 15.68
CA ASP A 7 -10.95 -8.82 16.15
C ASP A 7 -10.11 -8.38 14.94
N PRO A 8 -9.66 -7.10 14.86
CA PRO A 8 -8.78 -6.64 13.80
C PRO A 8 -7.42 -7.38 13.78
N ILE A 9 -7.05 -8.03 14.88
CA ILE A 9 -5.88 -8.90 15.00
C ILE A 9 -6.28 -10.31 14.56
N ALA A 10 -5.64 -10.81 13.51
CA ALA A 10 -5.87 -12.16 13.01
C ALA A 10 -5.25 -13.21 13.95
N PHE A 11 -3.99 -12.99 14.33
CA PHE A 11 -3.28 -13.81 15.32
C PHE A 11 -2.01 -13.10 15.80
N THR A 12 -1.51 -13.51 16.96
CA THR A 12 -0.28 -13.01 17.57
C THR A 12 0.80 -14.08 17.55
N ILE A 13 1.99 -13.75 17.05
CA ILE A 13 3.19 -14.58 17.18
C ILE A 13 4.15 -13.87 18.15
N GLY A 14 4.17 -14.33 19.40
CA GLY A 14 4.96 -13.70 20.46
C GLY A 14 4.54 -12.25 20.69
N THR A 15 5.43 -11.29 20.42
CA THR A 15 5.18 -9.85 20.57
C THR A 15 4.61 -9.19 19.31
N ILE A 16 4.52 -9.92 18.19
CA ILE A 16 4.06 -9.37 16.92
C ILE A 16 2.59 -9.72 16.71
N SER A 17 1.75 -8.69 16.64
CA SER A 17 0.33 -8.81 16.28
C SER A 17 0.17 -8.69 14.76
N ILE A 18 -0.33 -9.74 14.12
CA ILE A 18 -0.65 -9.72 12.69
C ILE A 18 -2.10 -9.31 12.53
N ARG A 19 -2.32 -8.19 11.83
CA ARG A 19 -3.64 -7.65 11.54
C ARG A 19 -4.20 -8.18 10.23
N TRP A 20 -5.52 -8.35 10.16
CA TRP A 20 -6.22 -8.74 8.92
C TRP A 20 -5.87 -7.83 7.74
N TYR A 21 -5.78 -6.53 7.99
CA TYR A 21 -5.43 -5.55 6.96
C TYR A 21 -4.09 -5.87 6.26
N GLY A 22 -3.07 -6.26 7.03
CA GLY A 22 -1.77 -6.66 6.47
C GLY A 22 -1.84 -7.93 5.62
N ILE A 23 -2.68 -8.89 6.04
CA ILE A 23 -2.93 -10.13 5.27
C ILE A 23 -3.57 -9.80 3.93
N PHE A 24 -4.59 -8.92 3.89
CA PHE A 24 -5.22 -8.52 2.63
C PHE A 24 -4.29 -7.72 1.71
N ILE A 25 -3.39 -6.90 2.26
CA ILE A 25 -2.34 -6.26 1.45
C ILE A 25 -1.45 -7.32 0.81
N ALA A 26 -0.98 -8.32 1.56
CA ALA A 26 -0.15 -9.39 1.02
C ALA A 26 -0.90 -10.19 -0.07
N LEU A 27 -2.17 -10.53 0.16
CA LEU A 27 -3.01 -11.21 -0.83
C LEU A 27 -3.23 -10.36 -2.08
N ALA A 28 -3.42 -9.06 -1.95
CA ALA A 28 -3.55 -8.14 -3.08
C ALA A 28 -2.28 -8.07 -3.92
N ILE A 29 -1.09 -8.06 -3.30
CA ILE A 29 0.19 -8.11 -4.00
C ILE A 29 0.33 -9.44 -4.76
N ILE A 30 0.03 -10.56 -4.10
CA ILE A 30 0.05 -11.89 -4.72
C ILE A 30 -0.91 -11.95 -5.91
N TRP A 31 -2.11 -11.37 -5.77
CA TRP A 31 -3.09 -11.27 -6.85
C TRP A 31 -2.55 -10.50 -8.06
N ILE A 32 -1.96 -9.32 -7.85
CA ILE A 32 -1.41 -8.50 -8.94
C ILE A 32 -0.27 -9.21 -9.66
N VAL A 33 0.66 -9.80 -8.92
CA VAL A 33 1.78 -10.54 -9.51
C VAL A 33 1.29 -11.79 -10.25
N GLY A 34 0.37 -12.55 -9.64
CA GLY A 34 -0.25 -13.72 -10.25
C GLY A 34 -1.02 -13.41 -11.54
N TRP A 35 -1.74 -12.28 -11.56
CA TRP A 35 -2.44 -11.77 -12.74
C TRP A 35 -1.48 -11.51 -13.90
N LEU A 36 -0.37 -10.80 -13.63
CA LEU A 36 0.66 -10.53 -14.63
C LEU A 36 1.33 -11.80 -15.14
N VAL A 37 1.66 -12.74 -14.25
CA VAL A 37 2.23 -14.04 -14.61
C VAL A 37 1.26 -14.83 -15.51
N TRP A 38 -0.02 -14.84 -15.16
CA TRP A 38 -1.05 -15.55 -15.93
C TRP A 38 -1.24 -14.96 -17.33
N HIS A 39 -1.28 -13.64 -17.46
CA HIS A 39 -1.37 -12.99 -18.77
C HIS A 39 -0.10 -13.11 -19.59
N THR A 40 1.07 -13.11 -18.95
CA THR A 40 2.36 -13.40 -19.61
C THR A 40 2.35 -14.81 -20.19
N LYS A 41 1.85 -15.81 -19.44
CA LYS A 41 1.63 -17.18 -19.95
C LYS A 41 0.70 -17.26 -21.16
N LYS A 42 -0.31 -16.37 -21.22
CA LYS A 42 -1.28 -16.30 -22.32
C LYS A 42 -0.81 -15.50 -23.54
N GLY A 43 0.44 -15.04 -23.57
CA GLY A 43 1.01 -14.33 -24.71
C GLY A 43 0.89 -12.81 -24.65
N ALA A 44 0.73 -12.22 -23.46
CA ALA A 44 0.90 -10.78 -23.29
C ALA A 44 2.30 -10.33 -23.75
N LYS A 45 2.43 -9.10 -24.22
CA LYS A 45 3.70 -8.51 -24.69
C LYS A 45 4.58 -8.09 -23.51
N THR A 46 4.90 -9.04 -22.65
CA THR A 46 5.65 -8.86 -21.39
C THR A 46 6.41 -10.14 -21.08
N THR A 47 7.55 -10.05 -20.38
CA THR A 47 8.34 -11.21 -19.95
C THR A 47 8.22 -11.43 -18.44
N TYR A 48 8.47 -12.65 -17.97
CA TYR A 48 8.50 -12.92 -16.52
C TYR A 48 9.53 -12.05 -15.79
N ASP A 49 10.68 -11.81 -16.40
CA ASP A 49 11.72 -10.93 -15.84
C ASP A 49 11.17 -9.51 -15.61
N THR A 50 10.39 -8.99 -16.57
CA THR A 50 9.72 -7.70 -16.44
C THR A 50 8.74 -7.72 -15.28
N VAL A 51 7.92 -8.78 -15.14
CA VAL A 51 6.91 -8.90 -14.07
C VAL A 51 7.58 -8.89 -12.69
N PHE A 52 8.61 -9.72 -12.49
CA PHE A 52 9.30 -9.79 -11.21
C PHE A 52 10.10 -8.52 -10.90
N ALA A 53 10.74 -7.91 -11.90
CA ALA A 53 11.45 -6.66 -11.71
C ALA A 53 10.50 -5.50 -11.35
N VAL A 54 9.34 -5.42 -12.00
CA VAL A 54 8.28 -4.46 -11.65
C VAL A 54 7.80 -4.67 -10.22
N ALA A 55 7.57 -5.91 -9.80
CA ALA A 55 7.19 -6.20 -8.41
C ALA A 55 8.31 -5.79 -7.42
N LEU A 56 9.56 -6.10 -7.75
CA LEU A 56 10.73 -5.79 -6.94
C LEU A 56 11.01 -4.29 -6.82
N VAL A 57 10.63 -3.48 -7.81
CA VAL A 57 10.75 -2.02 -7.75
C VAL A 57 9.49 -1.38 -7.17
N GLY A 58 8.31 -1.87 -7.56
CA GLY A 58 7.00 -1.32 -7.19
C GLY A 58 6.68 -1.49 -5.70
N ILE A 59 6.97 -2.65 -5.11
CA ILE A 59 6.67 -2.89 -3.69
C ILE A 59 7.51 -1.98 -2.77
N PRO A 60 8.86 -1.92 -2.90
CA PRO A 60 9.66 -1.04 -2.05
C PRO A 60 9.38 0.44 -2.30
N SER A 61 9.22 0.86 -3.56
CA SER A 61 8.87 2.25 -3.87
C SER A 61 7.52 2.65 -3.26
N GLY A 62 6.52 1.77 -3.32
CA GLY A 62 5.25 1.96 -2.64
C GLY A 62 5.41 2.16 -1.14
N ILE A 63 6.16 1.29 -0.45
CA ILE A 63 6.38 1.39 1.01
C ILE A 63 7.09 2.70 1.38
N ILE A 64 8.13 3.07 0.62
CA ILE A 64 8.90 4.30 0.87
C ILE A 64 8.00 5.54 0.74
N PHE A 65 7.24 5.64 -0.34
CA PHE A 65 6.34 6.79 -0.55
C PHE A 65 5.13 6.79 0.38
N ALA A 66 4.59 5.62 0.73
CA ALA A 66 3.54 5.49 1.73
C ALA A 66 3.98 6.08 3.07
N ARG A 67 5.24 5.85 3.45
CA ARG A 67 5.83 6.40 4.66
C ARG A 67 6.12 7.88 4.53
N LEU A 68 6.74 8.29 3.42
CA LEU A 68 7.09 9.69 3.16
C LEU A 68 5.84 10.58 3.23
N ILE A 69 4.78 10.19 2.54
CA ILE A 69 3.52 10.94 2.50
C ILE A 69 2.83 10.92 3.86
N HIS A 70 2.85 9.79 4.59
CA HIS A 70 2.34 9.74 5.97
C HIS A 70 3.03 10.78 6.87
N VAL A 71 4.35 10.86 6.81
CA VAL A 71 5.14 11.81 7.61
C VAL A 71 4.82 13.25 7.21
N ILE A 72 4.77 13.53 5.91
CA ILE A 72 4.44 14.87 5.40
C ILE A 72 3.05 15.29 5.90
N ASP A 73 2.05 14.43 5.78
CA ASP A 73 0.67 14.76 6.16
C ASP A 73 0.54 14.97 7.67
N ASN A 74 1.21 14.16 8.49
CA ASN A 74 1.23 14.40 9.94
C ASN A 74 1.91 15.73 10.30
N ILE A 75 3.02 16.09 9.64
CA ILE A 75 3.68 17.39 9.85
C ILE A 75 2.76 18.55 9.45
N VAL A 76 2.06 18.42 8.32
CA VAL A 76 1.14 19.45 7.81
C VAL A 76 -0.04 19.60 8.76
N VAL A 77 -0.67 18.49 9.17
CA VAL A 77 -1.81 18.49 10.11
C VAL A 77 -1.38 19.01 11.48
N ALA A 78 -0.21 18.61 12.00
CA ALA A 78 0.31 19.11 13.26
C ALA A 78 0.50 20.64 13.27
N LYS A 79 0.91 21.22 12.13
CA LYS A 79 1.07 22.67 11.97
C LYS A 79 -0.25 23.42 11.84
N LEU A 80 -1.22 22.84 11.15
CA LEU A 80 -2.55 23.44 10.95
C LEU A 80 -3.44 23.33 12.18
N HIS A 81 -3.29 22.22 12.92
CA HIS A 81 -4.15 21.82 14.04
C HIS A 81 -3.30 21.36 15.24
N PRO A 82 -2.61 22.28 15.93
CA PRO A 82 -1.77 21.93 17.08
C PRO A 82 -2.55 21.27 18.23
N GLU A 83 -3.85 21.50 18.32
CA GLU A 83 -4.76 20.84 19.26
C GLU A 83 -4.79 19.32 19.10
N LEU A 84 -4.62 18.80 17.87
CA LEU A 84 -4.62 17.36 17.59
C LEU A 84 -3.36 16.67 18.10
N VAL A 85 -2.26 17.42 18.18
CA VAL A 85 -0.98 16.94 18.75
C VAL A 85 -1.09 16.87 20.28
N LEU A 86 -1.73 17.85 20.91
CA LEU A 86 -1.93 17.88 22.37
C LEU A 86 -2.77 16.72 22.89
N ILE A 87 -3.78 16.29 22.13
CA ILE A 87 -4.62 15.13 22.46
C ILE A 87 -3.98 13.78 22.05
N GLY A 88 -2.77 13.80 21.49
CA GLY A 88 -2.03 12.59 21.10
C GLY A 88 -2.59 11.86 19.87
N SER A 89 -3.47 12.52 19.09
CA SER A 89 -4.08 11.91 17.89
C SER A 89 -3.19 11.98 16.65
N VAL A 90 -2.25 12.93 16.63
CA VAL A 90 -1.31 13.18 15.53
C VAL A 90 0.10 13.29 16.09
N ILE A 91 1.08 12.73 15.39
CA ILE A 91 2.48 12.77 15.79
C ILE A 91 3.19 13.89 15.02
N ASP A 92 3.78 14.85 15.73
CA ASP A 92 4.63 15.85 15.08
C ASP A 92 6.05 15.32 14.88
N TYR A 93 6.30 14.79 13.68
CA TYR A 93 7.61 14.29 13.29
C TYR A 93 8.72 15.36 13.24
N THR A 94 8.39 16.67 13.32
CA THR A 94 9.42 17.71 13.42
C THR A 94 10.10 17.73 14.80
N GLN A 95 9.37 17.34 15.85
CA GLN A 95 9.87 17.24 17.22
C GLN A 95 10.50 15.86 17.50
N GLU A 96 10.05 14.83 16.79
CA GLU A 96 10.51 13.44 16.98
C GLU A 96 11.03 12.81 15.67
N PRO A 97 12.12 13.34 15.08
CA PRO A 97 12.62 12.87 13.78
C PRO A 97 13.07 11.39 13.82
N GLY A 98 13.45 10.87 14.99
CA GLY A 98 13.80 9.45 15.17
C GLY A 98 12.65 8.48 14.84
N ARG A 99 11.40 8.93 14.89
CA ARG A 99 10.21 8.09 14.61
C ARG A 99 9.85 8.05 13.13
N ILE A 100 10.52 8.84 12.29
CA ILE A 100 10.32 8.83 10.83
C ILE A 100 10.62 7.44 10.24
N LEU A 101 11.66 6.77 10.75
CA LEU A 101 12.02 5.40 10.35
C LEU A 101 11.28 4.31 11.14
N GLY A 102 10.36 4.68 12.03
CA GLY A 102 9.52 3.74 12.77
C GLY A 102 8.52 3.01 11.86
N GLY A 103 8.08 1.83 12.29
CA GLY A 103 7.12 1.00 11.56
C GLY A 103 5.66 1.44 11.67
N ASP A 104 5.36 2.49 12.44
CA ASP A 104 4.00 2.90 12.78
C ASP A 104 3.41 3.87 11.76
N GLY A 105 2.43 3.43 10.96
CA GLY A 105 1.64 4.30 10.10
C GLY A 105 2.14 4.37 8.64
N LEU A 106 1.24 4.02 7.72
CA LEU A 106 1.46 4.04 6.27
C LEU A 106 0.20 4.55 5.58
N THR A 107 0.37 5.35 4.52
CA THR A 107 -0.75 5.86 3.74
C THR A 107 -1.00 5.00 2.51
N ALA A 108 -2.27 4.61 2.28
CA ALA A 108 -2.63 3.77 1.13
C ALA A 108 -2.45 4.51 -0.21
N TYR A 109 -2.86 5.78 -0.30
CA TYR A 109 -2.66 6.59 -1.51
C TYR A 109 -1.18 6.86 -1.77
N GLY A 110 -0.37 7.05 -0.72
CA GLY A 110 1.07 7.17 -0.87
C GLY A 110 1.71 5.88 -1.40
N ALA A 111 1.21 4.72 -0.98
CA ALA A 111 1.63 3.43 -1.51
C ALA A 111 1.30 3.29 -3.01
N VAL A 112 0.08 3.64 -3.41
CA VAL A 112 -0.37 3.59 -4.82
C VAL A 112 0.44 4.56 -5.69
N LEU A 113 0.66 5.79 -5.21
CA LEU A 113 1.47 6.79 -5.91
C LEU A 113 2.91 6.31 -6.08
N GLY A 114 3.52 5.85 -5.00
CA GLY A 114 4.90 5.34 -4.98
C GLY A 114 5.12 4.17 -5.91
N ALA A 115 4.24 3.17 -5.82
CA ALA A 115 4.30 2.00 -6.69
C ALA A 115 4.13 2.40 -8.16
N SER A 116 3.17 3.28 -8.47
CA SER A 116 2.95 3.76 -9.84
C SER A 116 4.18 4.49 -10.40
N LEU A 117 4.81 5.36 -9.59
CA LEU A 117 6.03 6.07 -9.97
C LEU A 117 7.22 5.12 -10.14
N GLY A 118 7.42 4.17 -9.23
CA GLY A 118 8.51 3.19 -9.33
C GLY A 118 8.38 2.31 -10.57
N ILE A 119 7.17 1.83 -10.87
CA ILE A 119 6.87 1.06 -12.07
C ILE A 119 7.09 1.92 -13.33
N TRP A 120 6.63 3.17 -13.32
CA TRP A 120 6.83 4.09 -14.45
C TRP A 120 8.32 4.33 -14.76
N ILE A 121 9.14 4.58 -13.73
CA ILE A 121 10.59 4.75 -13.87
C ILE A 121 11.22 3.47 -14.45
N TYR A 122 10.87 2.30 -13.89
CA TYR A 122 11.38 1.02 -14.38
C TYR A 122 11.01 0.78 -15.84
N CYS A 123 9.75 0.97 -16.23
CA CYS A 123 9.30 0.79 -17.62
C CYS A 123 10.03 1.74 -18.58
N LYS A 124 10.35 2.97 -18.15
CA LYS A 124 11.11 3.94 -18.94
C LYS A 124 12.56 3.47 -19.16
N ILE A 125 13.20 2.90 -18.15
CA ILE A 125 14.57 2.36 -18.24
C ILE A 125 14.59 1.08 -19.10
N ALA A 126 13.63 0.19 -18.89
CA ALA A 126 13.49 -1.09 -19.59
C ALA A 126 12.90 -0.97 -21.00
N LYS A 127 12.55 0.25 -21.46
CA LYS A 127 11.91 0.54 -22.76
C LYS A 127 10.62 -0.26 -23.01
N VAL A 128 9.90 -0.57 -21.94
CA VAL A 128 8.59 -1.23 -22.01
C VAL A 128 7.53 -0.18 -22.35
N LYS A 129 6.55 -0.55 -23.19
CA LYS A 129 5.42 0.34 -23.50
C LYS A 129 4.55 0.53 -22.25
N ILE A 130 4.76 1.65 -21.57
CA ILE A 130 4.09 2.01 -20.31
C ILE A 130 2.56 1.87 -20.44
N GLY A 131 1.95 2.46 -21.48
CA GLY A 131 0.49 2.40 -21.66
C GLY A 131 -0.05 0.97 -21.67
N TYR A 132 0.55 0.10 -22.49
CA TYR A 132 0.17 -1.32 -22.54
C TYR A 132 0.32 -2.02 -21.18
N PHE A 133 1.39 -1.70 -20.44
CA PHE A 133 1.65 -2.32 -19.15
C PHE A 133 0.67 -1.87 -18.06
N PHE A 134 0.34 -0.57 -18.03
CA PHE A 134 -0.67 -0.02 -17.13
C PHE A 134 -2.07 -0.53 -17.47
N ASP A 135 -2.42 -0.65 -18.76
CA ASP A 135 -3.69 -1.25 -19.20
C ASP A 135 -3.79 -2.71 -18.75
N LEU A 136 -2.69 -3.46 -18.80
CA LEU A 136 -2.63 -4.84 -18.34
C LEU A 136 -2.77 -4.96 -16.81
N LEU A 137 -2.23 -3.99 -16.07
CA LEU A 137 -2.26 -3.92 -14.61
C LEU A 137 -3.61 -3.42 -14.05
N ALA A 138 -4.29 -2.52 -14.76
CA ALA A 138 -5.46 -1.80 -14.24
C ALA A 138 -6.55 -2.72 -13.66
N PRO A 139 -6.97 -3.83 -14.33
CA PRO A 139 -7.97 -4.73 -13.76
C PRO A 139 -7.52 -5.37 -12.43
N ALA A 140 -6.24 -5.75 -12.34
CA ALA A 140 -5.69 -6.36 -11.14
C ALA A 140 -5.64 -5.39 -9.97
N VAL A 141 -5.28 -4.13 -10.24
CA VAL A 141 -5.24 -3.05 -9.23
C VAL A 141 -6.64 -2.73 -8.71
N VAL A 142 -7.66 -2.69 -9.57
CA VAL A 142 -9.05 -2.47 -9.15
C VAL A 142 -9.51 -3.57 -8.19
N VAL A 143 -9.24 -4.84 -8.51
CA VAL A 143 -9.57 -5.96 -7.61
C VAL A 143 -8.80 -5.87 -6.30
N ALA A 144 -7.50 -5.57 -6.35
CA ALA A 144 -6.68 -5.38 -5.16
C ALA A 144 -7.23 -4.28 -4.23
N GLN A 145 -7.61 -3.13 -4.79
CA GLN A 145 -8.20 -2.02 -4.04
C GLN A 145 -9.60 -2.36 -3.50
N ALA A 146 -10.41 -3.12 -4.23
CA ALA A 146 -11.70 -3.58 -3.74
C ALA A 146 -11.54 -4.53 -2.54
N VAL A 147 -10.60 -5.48 -2.62
CA VAL A 147 -10.31 -6.43 -1.53
C VAL A 147 -9.76 -5.70 -0.30
N ILE A 148 -8.73 -4.85 -0.47
CA ILE A 148 -8.15 -4.10 0.65
C ILE A 148 -9.17 -3.11 1.23
N GLY A 149 -9.77 -2.28 0.38
CA GLY A 149 -10.57 -1.13 0.79
C GLY A 149 -11.98 -1.47 1.26
N ARG A 150 -12.59 -2.56 0.78
CA ARG A 150 -13.91 -3.01 1.26
C ARG A 150 -13.79 -4.13 2.27
N ILE A 151 -13.16 -5.25 1.91
CA ILE A 151 -13.10 -6.42 2.80
C ILE A 151 -12.13 -6.14 3.96
N GLY A 152 -10.92 -5.65 3.66
CA GLY A 152 -9.93 -5.32 4.68
C GLY A 152 -10.40 -4.27 5.67
N CYS A 153 -11.01 -3.17 5.21
CA CYS A 153 -11.56 -2.14 6.09
C CYS A 153 -12.74 -2.64 6.95
N THR A 154 -13.64 -3.43 6.35
CA THR A 154 -14.78 -4.02 7.07
C THR A 154 -14.32 -4.92 8.22
N LEU A 155 -13.32 -5.78 7.97
CA LEU A 155 -12.76 -6.68 8.99
C LEU A 155 -11.92 -5.95 10.03
N ASN A 156 -11.34 -4.80 9.66
CA ASN A 156 -10.62 -3.94 10.60
C ASN A 156 -11.56 -3.03 11.41
N GLY A 157 -12.88 -3.10 11.19
CA GLY A 157 -13.85 -2.25 11.87
C GLY A 157 -13.63 -0.77 11.60
N CYS A 158 -13.24 -0.39 10.39
CA CYS A 158 -13.03 1.00 10.00
C CYS A 158 -13.73 1.33 8.68
N CYS A 159 -13.95 2.63 8.43
CA CYS A 159 -14.50 3.16 7.18
C CYS A 159 -15.91 2.61 6.83
N TYR A 160 -16.80 2.51 7.82
CA TYR A 160 -18.22 2.21 7.62
C TYR A 160 -18.98 3.46 7.12
N GLY A 161 -19.62 3.35 5.97
CA GLY A 161 -20.37 4.41 5.30
C GLY A 161 -20.93 3.95 3.95
#